data_AF-A0A949P4V8-F1
#
_entry.id   AF-A0A949P4V8-F1
#
_cell.length_a   1.000
_cell.length_b   1.000
_cell.length_c   1.000
_cell.angle_alpha   90.00
_cell.angle_beta   90.00
_cell.angle_gamma   90.00
#
_symmetry.space_group_name_H-M   'P 1'
#
loop_
_entity.id
_entity.type
_entity.pdbx_description
1 polymer ?
#
loop_
_entity_poly.entity_id
_entity_poly.type
_entity_poly.pdbx_seq_one_letter_code
_entity_poly.pdbx_strand_id
1 'polypeptide(L)'
;MNSLSIKSVGVIIIAMLVITGILFSTGSIMIRTNTTKAVIIWDQYQNESSRKARAVDALVRNLGLGGMIHDFKNYILRQDRERIPKILKAANASLAALSEYAATGVDEAESQ
;
A
#
# COMPACT_ATOMS: atom_id res chain seq x y z
N MET A 1 53.47 14.97 37.96
CA MET A 1 52.77 14.73 36.68
C MET A 1 53.23 13.39 36.14
N ASN A 2 52.37 12.38 36.17
CA ASN A 2 52.73 11.02 35.74
C ASN A 2 52.88 11.02 34.21
N SER A 3 54.09 10.81 33.70
CA SER A 3 54.34 10.76 32.26
C SER A 3 53.78 9.45 31.70
N LEU A 4 52.72 9.54 30.90
CA LEU A 4 52.16 8.38 30.21
C LEU A 4 53.24 7.74 29.33
N SER A 5 53.52 6.46 29.56
CA SER A 5 54.42 5.67 28.72
C SER A 5 53.81 5.49 27.33
N ILE A 6 54.63 5.47 26.27
CA ILE A 6 54.22 5.24 24.88
C ILE A 6 53.26 4.03 24.73
N LYS A 7 53.46 2.99 25.56
CA LYS A 7 52.66 1.77 25.56
C LYS A 7 51.20 2.03 26.00
N SER A 8 51.00 2.89 26.99
CA SER A 8 49.66 3.26 27.49
C SER A 8 48.88 4.06 26.46
N VAL A 9 49.55 4.96 25.71
CA VAL A 9 48.92 5.72 24.62
C VAL A 9 48.47 4.78 23.49
N GLY A 10 49.30 3.81 23.13
CA GLY A 10 48.94 2.81 22.11
C GLY A 10 47.69 1.99 22.50
N VAL A 11 47.60 1.54 23.75
CA VAL A 11 46.43 0.80 24.25
C VAL A 11 45.16 1.66 24.22
N ILE A 12 45.25 2.93 24.58
CA ILE A 12 44.11 3.86 24.56
C ILE A 12 43.58 4.06 23.13
N ILE A 13 44.48 4.21 22.15
CA ILE A 13 44.09 4.37 20.73
C ILE A 13 43.41 3.12 20.21
N ILE A 14 43.94 1.92 20.52
CA ILE A 14 43.34 0.64 20.13
C ILE A 14 41.95 0.50 20.77
N ALA A 15 41.82 0.83 22.06
CA ALA A 15 40.53 0.79 22.75
C ALA A 15 39.51 1.73 22.09
N MET A 16 39.91 2.96 21.73
CA MET A 16 39.03 3.88 21.00
C MET A 16 38.61 3.33 19.64
N LEU A 17 39.54 2.76 18.86
CA LEU A 17 39.22 2.18 17.55
C LEU A 17 38.19 1.04 17.66
N VAL A 18 38.35 0.16 18.66
CA VAL A 18 37.41 -0.93 18.91
C VAL A 18 36.02 -0.40 19.29
N ILE A 19 35.95 0.59 20.18
CA ILE A 19 34.69 1.21 20.60
C ILE A 19 33.98 1.86 19.40
N THR A 20 34.74 2.57 18.56
CA THR A 20 34.19 3.24 17.38
C THR A 20 33.64 2.23 16.37
N GLY A 21 34.33 1.11 16.16
CA GLY A 21 33.88 0.02 15.31
C GLY A 21 32.59 -0.63 15.83
N ILE A 22 32.46 -0.83 17.15
CA ILE A 22 31.25 -1.38 17.78
C ILE A 22 30.07 -0.43 17.58
N LEU A 23 30.25 0.87 17.85
CA LEU A 23 29.21 1.89 17.69
C LEU A 23 28.74 2.00 16.23
N PHE A 24 29.67 1.93 15.27
CA PHE A 24 29.32 1.99 13.85
C PHE A 24 28.55 0.73 13.39
N SER A 25 28.97 -0.45 13.88
CA SER A 25 28.32 -1.72 13.57
C SER A 25 26.90 -1.79 14.12
N THR A 26 26.68 -1.37 15.37
CA THR A 26 25.34 -1.36 15.98
C THR A 26 24.41 -0.34 15.31
N GLY A 27 24.92 0.85 14.98
CA GLY A 27 24.16 1.85 14.22
C GLY A 27 23.70 1.33 12.86
N SER A 28 24.59 0.63 12.13
CA SER A 28 24.27 0.01 10.83
C SER A 28 23.16 -1.04 10.92
N ILE A 29 23.16 -1.88 11.98
CA ILE A 29 22.11 -2.89 12.21
C ILE A 29 20.76 -2.23 12.50
N MET A 30 20.74 -1.16 13.30
CA MET A 30 19.52 -0.43 13.64
C MET A 30 18.90 0.27 12.40
N ILE A 31 19.73 0.86 11.53
CA ILE A 31 19.29 1.51 10.29
C ILE A 31 18.69 0.50 9.31
N ARG A 32 19.30 -0.69 9.19
CA ARG A 32 18.78 -1.75 8.30
C ARG A 32 17.39 -2.21 8.71
N THR A 33 17.14 -2.40 10.00
CA THR A 33 15.82 -2.87 10.47
C THR A 33 14.70 -1.84 10.25
N ASN A 34 14.98 -0.55 10.44
CA ASN A 34 14.01 0.52 10.19
C ASN A 34 13.74 0.71 8.69
N THR A 35 14.77 0.63 7.85
CA THR A 35 14.61 0.78 6.39
C THR A 35 13.81 -0.38 5.80
N THR A 36 14.08 -1.62 6.23
CA THR A 36 13.32 -2.80 5.77
C THR A 36 11.84 -2.72 6.15
N LYS A 37 11.53 -2.29 7.38
CA LYS A 37 10.14 -2.09 7.81
C LYS A 37 9.42 -1.03 6.96
N ALA A 38 10.08 0.10 6.71
CA ALA A 38 9.52 1.16 5.87
C ALA A 38 9.24 0.68 4.44
N VAL A 39 10.17 -0.10 3.84
CA VAL A 39 9.98 -0.68 2.50
C VAL A 39 8.80 -1.66 2.48
N ILE A 40 8.67 -2.54 3.47
CA ILE A 40 7.56 -3.51 3.54
C ILE A 40 6.22 -2.79 3.67
N ILE A 41 6.12 -1.81 4.57
CA ILE A 41 4.88 -1.04 4.77
C ILE A 41 4.53 -0.25 3.51
N TRP A 42 5.52 0.36 2.85
CA TRP A 42 5.31 1.10 1.62
C TRP A 42 4.83 0.20 0.48
N ASP A 43 5.43 -0.99 0.32
CA ASP A 43 5.00 -1.97 -0.68
C ASP A 43 3.57 -2.45 -0.42
N GLN A 44 3.24 -2.76 0.84
CA GLN A 44 1.88 -3.15 1.21
C GLN A 44 0.87 -2.04 0.91
N TYR A 45 1.17 -0.80 1.30
CA TYR A 45 0.31 0.36 1.04
C TYR A 45 0.10 0.59 -0.47
N GLN A 46 1.17 0.49 -1.26
CA GLN A 46 1.09 0.66 -2.70
C GLN A 46 0.23 -0.43 -3.35
N ASN A 47 0.36 -1.68 -2.88
CA ASN A 47 -0.43 -2.80 -3.35
C ASN A 47 -1.92 -2.66 -2.99
N GLU A 48 -2.23 -2.26 -1.75
CA GLU A 48 -3.60 -2.00 -1.30
C GLU A 48 -4.24 -0.84 -2.06
N SER A 49 -3.53 0.29 -2.19
CA SER A 49 -3.96 1.46 -2.96
C SER A 49 -4.23 1.10 -4.43
N SER A 50 -3.34 0.30 -5.04
CA SER A 50 -3.51 -0.18 -6.41
C SER A 50 -4.75 -1.06 -6.57
N ARG A 51 -5.04 -1.94 -5.59
CA ARG A 51 -6.25 -2.76 -5.56
C ARG A 51 -7.52 -1.91 -5.43
N LYS A 52 -7.52 -0.94 -4.50
CA LYS A 52 -8.63 0.04 -4.35
C LYS A 52 -8.92 0.77 -5.65
N ALA A 53 -7.89 1.33 -6.28
CA ALA A 53 -8.02 2.06 -7.54
C ALA A 53 -8.63 1.18 -8.65
N ARG A 54 -8.20 -0.08 -8.77
CA ARG A 54 -8.78 -1.02 -9.75
C ARG A 54 -10.24 -1.34 -9.46
N ALA A 55 -10.60 -1.55 -8.19
CA ALA A 55 -11.97 -1.81 -7.80
C ALA A 55 -12.90 -0.62 -8.09
N VAL A 56 -12.45 0.61 -7.80
CA VAL A 56 -13.20 1.83 -8.15
C VAL A 56 -13.35 1.99 -9.66
N ASP A 57 -12.29 1.79 -10.42
CA ASP A 57 -12.32 1.87 -11.89
C ASP A 57 -13.25 0.79 -12.49
N ALA A 58 -13.26 -0.41 -11.94
CA ALA A 58 -14.23 -1.45 -12.30
C ALA A 58 -15.67 -1.05 -11.94
N LEU A 59 -15.90 -0.49 -10.76
CA LEU A 59 -17.22 0.00 -10.34
C LEU A 59 -17.73 1.08 -11.29
N VAL A 60 -16.94 2.12 -11.54
CA VAL A 60 -17.33 3.24 -12.41
C VAL A 60 -17.61 2.77 -13.83
N ARG A 61 -16.79 1.88 -14.39
CA ARG A 61 -17.02 1.34 -15.74
C ARG A 61 -18.29 0.51 -15.85
N ASN A 62 -18.56 -0.36 -14.87
CA ASN A 62 -19.72 -1.24 -14.91
C ASN A 62 -21.01 -0.50 -14.55
N LEU A 63 -20.96 0.43 -13.60
CA LEU A 63 -22.15 1.16 -13.15
C LEU A 63 -22.48 2.32 -14.11
N GLY A 64 -21.45 3.02 -14.58
CA GLY A 64 -21.54 4.33 -15.24
C GLY A 64 -21.97 4.33 -16.70
N LEU A 65 -21.57 5.40 -17.40
CA LEU A 65 -21.85 5.63 -18.81
C LEU A 65 -21.09 4.63 -19.69
N GLY A 66 -21.82 3.79 -20.40
CA GLY A 66 -21.30 2.67 -21.18
C GLY A 66 -21.55 1.30 -20.51
N GLY A 67 -21.93 1.29 -19.23
CA GLY A 67 -22.36 0.12 -18.48
C GLY A 67 -23.84 0.14 -18.13
N MET A 68 -24.16 -0.15 -16.87
CA MET A 68 -25.51 -0.35 -16.35
C MET A 68 -26.42 0.86 -16.61
N ILE A 69 -26.00 2.07 -16.26
CA ILE A 69 -26.82 3.28 -16.43
C ILE A 69 -27.14 3.51 -17.91
N HIS A 70 -26.19 3.24 -18.81
CA HIS A 70 -26.42 3.40 -20.26
C HIS A 70 -27.50 2.43 -20.75
N ASP A 71 -27.35 1.14 -20.46
CA ASP A 71 -28.32 0.15 -20.92
C ASP A 71 -29.67 0.30 -20.24
N PHE A 72 -29.70 0.69 -18.96
CA PHE A 72 -30.93 1.01 -18.24
C PHE A 72 -31.67 2.18 -18.88
N LYS A 73 -30.97 3.28 -19.18
CA LYS A 73 -31.55 4.42 -19.90
C LYS A 73 -32.14 3.98 -21.24
N ASN A 74 -31.40 3.20 -22.02
CA ASN A 74 -31.89 2.74 -23.32
C ASN A 74 -33.08 1.78 -23.20
N TYR A 75 -33.12 0.96 -22.15
CA TYR A 75 -34.27 0.11 -21.86
C TYR A 75 -35.51 0.96 -21.58
N ILE A 76 -35.42 1.96 -20.71
CA ILE A 76 -36.56 2.84 -20.41
C ILE A 76 -37.05 3.58 -21.67
N LEU A 77 -36.14 4.08 -22.50
CA LEU A 77 -36.47 4.85 -23.70
C LEU A 77 -37.01 4.00 -24.86
N ARG A 78 -36.52 2.77 -25.03
CA ARG A 78 -36.84 1.91 -26.19
C ARG A 78 -37.75 0.74 -25.85
N GLN A 79 -37.97 0.48 -24.55
CA GLN A 79 -38.70 -0.68 -24.02
C GLN A 79 -38.16 -2.04 -24.52
N ASP A 80 -36.88 -2.07 -24.88
CA ASP A 80 -36.17 -3.22 -25.44
C ASP A 80 -35.71 -4.16 -24.33
N ARG A 81 -36.48 -5.22 -24.09
CA ARG A 81 -36.22 -6.20 -23.03
C ARG A 81 -34.89 -6.95 -23.20
N GLU A 82 -34.28 -6.96 -24.38
CA GLU A 82 -32.97 -7.59 -24.61
C GLU A 82 -31.83 -6.88 -23.84
N ARG A 83 -32.09 -5.68 -23.30
CA ARG A 83 -31.15 -4.94 -22.45
C ARG A 83 -31.17 -5.39 -21.00
N ILE A 84 -32.24 -6.03 -20.53
CA ILE A 84 -32.37 -6.47 -19.14
C ILE A 84 -31.19 -7.38 -18.73
N PRO A 85 -30.78 -8.39 -19.51
CA PRO A 85 -29.61 -9.20 -19.18
C PRO A 85 -28.31 -8.40 -19.08
N LYS A 86 -28.13 -7.37 -19.92
CA LYS A 86 -26.93 -6.51 -19.89
C LYS A 86 -26.90 -5.63 -18.65
N ILE A 87 -28.05 -5.07 -18.27
CA ILE A 87 -28.23 -4.28 -17.04
C ILE A 87 -27.90 -5.15 -15.83
N LEU A 88 -28.47 -6.35 -15.74
CA LEU A 88 -28.23 -7.27 -14.62
C LEU A 88 -26.76 -7.70 -14.54
N LYS A 89 -26.14 -8.01 -15.68
CA LYS A 89 -24.70 -8.34 -15.74
C LYS A 89 -23.85 -7.19 -15.21
N ALA A 90 -24.11 -5.97 -15.66
CA ALA A 90 -23.37 -4.78 -15.25
C ALA A 90 -23.61 -4.43 -13.77
N ALA A 91 -24.84 -4.63 -13.26
CA ALA A 91 -25.17 -4.48 -11.85
C ALA A 91 -24.38 -5.47 -10.98
N ASN A 92 -24.38 -6.75 -11.35
CA ASN A 92 -23.62 -7.79 -10.63
C ASN A 92 -22.12 -7.52 -10.65
N ALA A 93 -21.57 -7.07 -11.79
CA ALA A 93 -20.17 -6.70 -11.89
C ALA A 93 -19.83 -5.47 -11.01
N SER A 94 -20.76 -4.51 -10.91
CA SER A 94 -20.62 -3.35 -10.02
C SER A 94 -20.62 -3.78 -8.54
N LEU A 95 -21.52 -4.68 -8.15
CA LEU A 95 -21.56 -5.25 -6.80
C LEU A 95 -20.30 -6.03 -6.46
N ALA A 96 -19.76 -6.81 -7.42
CA ALA A 96 -18.50 -7.51 -7.24
C ALA A 96 -17.33 -6.54 -7.02
N ALA A 97 -17.27 -5.44 -7.80
CA ALA A 97 -16.25 -4.41 -7.63
C ALA A 97 -16.35 -3.70 -6.27
N LEU A 98 -17.57 -3.43 -5.79
CA LEU A 98 -17.83 -2.91 -4.44
C LEU A 98 -17.34 -3.87 -3.35
N SER A 99 -17.61 -5.16 -3.51
CA SER A 99 -17.13 -6.19 -2.58
C SER A 99 -15.60 -6.29 -2.57
N GLU A 100 -14.97 -6.21 -3.75
CA GLU A 100 -13.50 -6.18 -3.86
C GLU A 100 -12.92 -4.93 -3.19
N TYR A 101 -13.54 -3.77 -3.35
CA TYR A 101 -13.16 -2.54 -2.66
C TYR A 101 -13.24 -2.71 -1.14
N ALA A 102 -14.37 -3.19 -0.62
CA ALA A 102 -14.55 -3.42 0.82
C ALA A 102 -13.52 -4.41 1.38
N ALA A 103 -13.13 -5.43 0.61
CA ALA A 103 -12.14 -6.43 1.00
C ALA A 103 -10.68 -5.91 1.01
N THR A 104 -10.41 -4.70 0.51
CA THR A 104 -9.08 -4.06 0.62
C THR A 104 -8.88 -3.34 1.95
N GLY A 105 -9.91 -3.29 2.81
CA GLY A 105 -9.92 -2.52 4.06
C GLY A 105 -10.42 -1.10 3.79
N VAL A 106 -11.45 -0.69 4.53
CA VAL A 106 -11.97 0.69 4.52
C VAL A 106 -11.41 1.44 5.72
N ASP A 107 -10.90 2.65 5.48
CA ASP A 107 -10.49 3.54 6.56
C ASP A 107 -11.72 4.14 7.28
N GLU A 108 -11.49 4.87 8.37
CA GLU A 108 -12.58 5.45 9.17
C GLU A 108 -13.46 6.43 8.38
N ALA A 109 -12.91 7.10 7.36
CA ALA A 109 -13.66 8.02 6.50
C ALA A 109 -14.52 7.29 5.46
N GLU A 110 -14.11 6.07 5.07
CA GLU A 110 -14.81 5.22 4.10
C GLU A 110 -15.92 4.34 4.74
N SER A 111 -16.00 4.29 6.08
CA SER A 111 -16.95 3.45 6.85
C SER A 111 -18.24 4.19 7.26
N GLN A 112 -18.30 5.52 7.10
CA GLN A 112 -19.45 6.37 7.43
C GLN A 112 -20.39 6.56 6.24
#